data_AF-A0A6N7L346-F1
#
_entry.id   AF-A0A6N7L346-F1
#
_cell.length_a   1.000
_cell.length_b   1.000
_cell.length_c   1.000
_cell.angle_alpha   90.00
_cell.angle_beta   90.00
_cell.angle_gamma   90.00
#
_symmetry.space_group_name_H-M   'P 1'
#
loop_
_entity.id
_entity.type
_entity.pdbx_description
1 polymer ?
#
loop_
_entity_poly.entity_id
_entity_poly.type
_entity_poly.pdbx_seq_one_letter_code
_entity_poly.pdbx_strand_id
1 'polypeptide(L)'
;MILELYPGGLAWDDVDPARHPFDPESAAREIRALGPARHVTHRPDPSCTDATITDWGWTVAERWTDAMTLALVERFGGWAAGWRYSTGEGGLDGGPVGHWCCPRDSVTTPKETIDRVAASLCEWREWLESLADRFEAYPLDPAALDDQRILWERAVRNLVQQVVDRTGAESGWYGHCHEVLTWFLNRWGFEPEPARQAIGGRFKSWTAPKLVLIDDVAERIALSLPLEGSVAQPAEPAPDHLRSWLALRGTVAWPEPSPQAGDGPVTAERDGAAEDIRHFDAALDPARAAGLLTALDLLRADAARGARLDFDLLRGWQQHILGTPEPPPFRTLPAFAKEGRERYGIAPDTRAHLDKCLAESAADGELPLIARAARAYLDVCFFHPFDDGNARAAFLTLVFVLAREGVTLEGVGLLRRVSFQADNPDDPPTLARYIHIHLNDSRRGVG
;
A
#
# COMPACT_ATOMS: atom_id res chain seq x y z
N MET A 1 -5.36 6.76 0.23
CA MET A 1 -4.59 5.73 -0.48
C MET A 1 -3.69 4.92 0.44
N ILE A 2 -3.90 3.59 0.52
CA ILE A 2 -2.93 2.63 1.06
C ILE A 2 -1.83 2.42 0.00
N LEU A 3 -0.58 2.80 0.28
CA LEU A 3 0.51 2.80 -0.73
C LEU A 3 0.82 1.41 -1.30
N GLU A 4 0.65 0.32 -0.53
CA GLU A 4 0.79 -1.05 -1.02
C GLU A 4 -0.31 -1.46 -2.00
N LEU A 5 -1.44 -0.76 -1.99
CA LEU A 5 -2.56 -0.98 -2.91
C LEU A 5 -2.50 0.00 -4.11
N TYR A 6 -1.36 0.66 -4.32
CA TYR A 6 -1.14 1.42 -5.55
C TYR A 6 -0.80 0.44 -6.68
N PRO A 7 -1.57 0.41 -7.78
CA PRO A 7 -1.38 -0.55 -8.85
C PRO A 7 -0.01 -0.42 -9.51
N GLY A 8 0.53 0.80 -9.63
CA GLY A 8 1.83 1.06 -10.30
C GLY A 8 3.06 0.42 -9.65
N GLY A 9 2.91 -0.31 -8.54
CA GLY A 9 3.95 -1.10 -7.89
C GLY A 9 3.77 -2.61 -8.02
N LEU A 10 2.79 -3.10 -8.77
CA LEU A 10 2.53 -4.52 -8.97
C LEU A 10 3.49 -5.10 -10.00
N ALA A 11 4.01 -6.29 -9.76
CA ALA A 11 4.74 -7.08 -10.75
C ALA A 11 3.74 -7.82 -11.66
N TRP A 12 4.21 -8.30 -12.83
CA TRP A 12 3.36 -9.09 -13.72
C TRP A 12 2.79 -10.33 -13.01
N ASP A 13 3.60 -11.00 -12.19
CA ASP A 13 3.20 -12.14 -11.39
C ASP A 13 2.06 -11.85 -10.39
N ASP A 14 1.90 -10.59 -9.98
CA ASP A 14 0.84 -10.15 -9.05
C ASP A 14 -0.49 -9.89 -9.80
N VAL A 15 -0.44 -9.69 -11.12
CA VAL A 15 -1.60 -9.32 -11.96
C VAL A 15 -1.92 -10.34 -13.06
N ASP A 16 -1.07 -11.36 -13.26
CA ASP A 16 -1.24 -12.37 -14.30
C ASP A 16 -2.61 -13.08 -14.14
N PRO A 17 -3.54 -12.91 -15.10
CA PRO A 17 -4.86 -13.51 -15.04
C PRO A 17 -4.86 -15.03 -14.84
N ALA A 18 -3.81 -15.72 -15.29
CA ALA A 18 -3.66 -17.17 -15.13
C ALA A 18 -3.46 -17.59 -13.67
N ARG A 19 -2.93 -16.70 -12.82
CA ARG A 19 -2.68 -16.95 -11.39
C ARG A 19 -3.87 -16.61 -10.50
N HIS A 20 -4.85 -15.89 -11.04
CA HIS A 20 -5.99 -15.38 -10.30
C HIS A 20 -7.31 -15.76 -11.00
N PRO A 21 -7.93 -16.92 -10.69
CA PRO A 21 -9.24 -17.26 -11.24
C PRO A 21 -10.29 -16.22 -10.87
N PHE A 22 -11.07 -15.76 -11.86
CA PHE A 22 -12.10 -14.74 -11.67
C PHE A 22 -13.30 -15.02 -12.59
N ASP A 23 -14.51 -14.88 -12.06
CA ASP A 23 -15.76 -14.99 -12.79
C ASP A 23 -16.44 -13.60 -12.87
N PRO A 24 -16.47 -12.95 -14.04
CA PRO A 24 -17.09 -11.63 -14.18
C PRO A 24 -18.60 -11.66 -13.95
N GLU A 25 -19.28 -12.81 -14.15
CA GLU A 25 -20.72 -12.93 -13.92
C GLU A 25 -21.07 -12.95 -12.42
N SER A 26 -20.17 -13.49 -11.58
CA SER A 26 -20.36 -13.51 -10.13
C SER A 26 -19.90 -12.21 -9.44
N ALA A 27 -19.03 -11.43 -10.08
CA ALA A 27 -18.33 -10.28 -9.48
C ALA A 27 -19.27 -9.30 -8.75
N ALA A 28 -20.35 -8.85 -9.41
CA ALA A 28 -21.29 -7.90 -8.81
C ALA A 28 -22.00 -8.44 -7.55
N ARG A 29 -22.28 -9.75 -7.50
CA ARG A 29 -22.88 -10.39 -6.32
C ARG A 29 -21.87 -10.46 -5.18
N GLU A 30 -20.63 -10.81 -5.49
CA GLU A 30 -19.57 -10.94 -4.49
C GLU A 30 -19.17 -9.58 -3.91
N ILE A 31 -19.06 -8.55 -4.73
CA ILE A 31 -18.76 -7.19 -4.29
C ILE A 31 -19.86 -6.67 -3.37
N ARG A 32 -21.14 -6.91 -3.68
CA ARG A 32 -22.27 -6.55 -2.79
C ARG A 32 -22.23 -7.26 -1.44
N ALA A 33 -21.55 -8.40 -1.33
CA ALA A 33 -21.41 -9.12 -0.08
C ALA A 33 -20.32 -8.53 0.84
N LEU A 34 -19.38 -7.75 0.28
CA LEU A 34 -18.27 -7.13 1.02
C LEU A 34 -18.77 -6.11 2.05
N GLY A 35 -18.04 -5.98 3.16
CA GLY A 35 -18.37 -5.04 4.24
C GLY A 35 -18.56 -3.59 3.76
N PRO A 36 -17.61 -3.02 2.99
CA PRO A 36 -17.73 -1.64 2.53
C PRO A 36 -18.94 -1.40 1.61
N ALA A 37 -19.45 -2.44 0.94
CA ALA A 37 -20.62 -2.33 0.08
C ALA A 37 -21.93 -2.07 0.84
N ARG A 38 -21.96 -2.39 2.14
CA ARG A 38 -23.11 -2.12 3.02
C ARG A 38 -23.08 -0.71 3.61
N HIS A 39 -21.96 -0.02 3.49
CA HIS A 39 -21.68 1.27 4.13
C HIS A 39 -21.26 2.33 3.11
N VAL A 40 -21.81 2.25 1.89
CA VAL A 40 -21.54 3.28 0.86
C VAL A 40 -21.99 4.63 1.38
N THR A 41 -21.09 5.60 1.30
CA THR A 41 -21.34 6.96 1.75
C THR A 41 -22.27 7.66 0.76
N HIS A 42 -23.17 8.50 1.26
CA HIS A 42 -24.06 9.28 0.39
C HIS A 42 -23.36 10.56 -0.05
N ARG A 43 -23.40 10.84 -1.36
CA ARG A 43 -22.95 12.13 -1.88
C ARG A 43 -23.76 13.27 -1.23
N PRO A 44 -23.11 14.37 -0.80
CA PRO A 44 -23.79 15.56 -0.31
C PRO A 44 -24.81 16.10 -1.32
N ASP A 45 -25.82 16.80 -0.82
CA ASP A 45 -26.89 17.38 -1.64
C ASP A 45 -26.30 18.26 -2.76
N PRO A 46 -26.85 18.22 -3.99
CA PRO A 46 -26.37 19.07 -5.10
C PRO A 46 -26.40 20.58 -4.81
N SER A 47 -27.18 21.02 -3.81
CA SER A 47 -27.22 22.41 -3.33
C SER A 47 -26.03 22.80 -2.44
N CYS A 48 -25.21 21.83 -1.99
CA CYS A 48 -23.98 22.10 -1.25
C CYS A 48 -22.96 22.83 -2.13
N THR A 49 -22.08 23.62 -1.49
CA THR A 49 -21.02 24.32 -2.20
C THR A 49 -19.97 23.35 -2.76
N ASP A 50 -19.30 23.75 -3.83
CA ASP A 50 -18.24 22.95 -4.47
C ASP A 50 -17.11 22.59 -3.49
N ALA A 51 -16.77 23.51 -2.58
CA ALA A 51 -15.80 23.27 -1.51
C ALA A 51 -16.26 22.17 -0.54
N THR A 52 -17.55 22.11 -0.20
CA THR A 52 -18.11 21.08 0.68
C THR A 52 -18.07 19.71 0.00
N ILE A 53 -18.43 19.65 -1.29
CA ILE A 53 -18.40 18.41 -2.07
C ILE A 53 -16.95 17.91 -2.23
N THR A 54 -16.01 18.84 -2.42
CA THR A 54 -14.58 18.53 -2.53
C THR A 54 -14.03 17.99 -1.21
N ASP A 55 -14.31 18.65 -0.08
CA ASP A 55 -13.91 18.19 1.25
C ASP A 55 -14.47 16.80 1.57
N TRP A 56 -15.76 16.58 1.31
CA TRP A 56 -16.38 15.25 1.44
C TRP A 56 -15.69 14.19 0.55
N GLY A 57 -15.33 14.55 -0.68
CA GLY A 57 -14.62 13.66 -1.59
C GLY A 57 -13.30 13.16 -0.99
N TRP A 58 -12.51 14.07 -0.42
CA TRP A 58 -11.20 13.76 0.18
C TRP A 58 -11.28 13.08 1.54
N THR A 59 -12.26 13.43 2.37
CA THR A 59 -12.30 13.00 3.78
C THR A 59 -13.20 11.80 4.02
N VAL A 60 -14.22 11.60 3.18
CA VAL A 60 -15.24 10.56 3.36
C VAL A 60 -15.21 9.56 2.20
N ALA A 61 -15.35 10.03 0.96
CA ALA A 61 -15.43 9.14 -0.20
C ALA A 61 -14.11 8.41 -0.48
N GLU A 62 -12.96 9.09 -0.35
CA GLU A 62 -11.63 8.48 -0.49
C GLU A 62 -11.40 7.37 0.55
N ARG A 63 -11.79 7.59 1.82
CA ARG A 63 -11.64 6.58 2.89
C ARG A 63 -12.49 5.34 2.63
N TRP A 64 -13.72 5.53 2.15
CA TRP A 64 -14.57 4.42 1.72
C TRP A 64 -13.96 3.68 0.52
N THR A 65 -13.39 4.41 -0.44
CA THR A 65 -12.75 3.83 -1.63
C THR A 65 -11.50 3.01 -1.27
N ASP A 66 -10.69 3.48 -0.32
CA ASP A 66 -9.56 2.73 0.24
C ASP A 66 -10.04 1.43 0.92
N ALA A 67 -11.10 1.51 1.73
CA ALA A 67 -11.68 0.33 2.39
C ALA A 67 -12.23 -0.67 1.37
N MET A 68 -12.90 -0.19 0.32
CA MET A 68 -13.36 -1.04 -0.78
C MET A 68 -12.20 -1.72 -1.50
N THR A 69 -11.12 -0.98 -1.78
CA THR A 69 -9.91 -1.53 -2.42
C THR A 69 -9.31 -2.66 -1.58
N LEU A 70 -9.18 -2.46 -0.26
CA LEU A 70 -8.66 -3.50 0.62
C LEU A 70 -9.58 -4.73 0.64
N ALA A 71 -10.90 -4.54 0.73
CA ALA A 71 -11.86 -5.65 0.71
C ALA A 71 -11.84 -6.44 -0.62
N LEU A 72 -11.62 -5.75 -1.74
CA LEU A 72 -11.44 -6.38 -3.05
C LEU A 72 -10.14 -7.21 -3.10
N VAL A 73 -9.04 -6.66 -2.59
CA VAL A 73 -7.75 -7.37 -2.55
C VAL A 73 -7.80 -8.57 -1.61
N GLU A 74 -8.39 -8.44 -0.43
CA GLU A 74 -8.62 -9.56 0.50
C GLU A 74 -9.50 -10.66 -0.14
N ARG A 75 -10.46 -10.30 -1.02
CA ARG A 75 -11.38 -11.24 -1.65
C ARG A 75 -10.82 -11.91 -2.91
N PHE A 76 -10.20 -11.14 -3.79
CA PHE A 76 -9.84 -11.54 -5.16
C PHE A 76 -8.32 -11.63 -5.38
N GLY A 77 -7.50 -11.14 -4.45
CA GLY A 77 -6.04 -11.09 -4.54
C GLY A 77 -5.48 -9.72 -4.95
N GLY A 78 -4.15 -9.59 -4.90
CA GLY A 78 -3.40 -8.35 -5.15
C GLY A 78 -3.77 -7.62 -6.45
N TRP A 79 -3.99 -8.38 -7.53
CA TRP A 79 -4.39 -7.82 -8.83
C TRP A 79 -5.60 -6.87 -8.75
N ALA A 80 -6.53 -7.10 -7.81
CA ALA A 80 -7.74 -6.30 -7.70
C ALA A 80 -7.48 -4.85 -7.26
N ALA A 81 -6.27 -4.52 -6.78
CA ALA A 81 -5.88 -3.15 -6.41
C ALA A 81 -6.01 -2.15 -7.59
N GLY A 82 -5.87 -2.63 -8.83
CA GLY A 82 -5.99 -1.82 -10.05
C GLY A 82 -7.41 -1.42 -10.44
N TRP A 83 -8.45 -1.87 -9.73
CA TRP A 83 -9.85 -1.61 -10.09
C TRP A 83 -10.19 -0.12 -10.23
N ARG A 84 -9.49 0.78 -9.53
CA ARG A 84 -9.71 2.24 -9.60
C ARG A 84 -8.59 2.99 -10.31
N TYR A 85 -7.77 2.30 -11.11
CA TYR A 85 -6.67 2.92 -11.85
C TYR A 85 -7.21 3.70 -13.06
N SER A 86 -7.75 4.87 -12.76
CA SER A 86 -8.53 5.73 -13.65
C SER A 86 -7.69 6.36 -14.76
N THR A 87 -8.31 6.62 -15.92
CA THR A 87 -7.64 7.25 -17.07
C THR A 87 -7.20 8.70 -16.83
N GLY A 88 -8.03 9.49 -16.14
CA GLY A 88 -7.80 10.93 -15.93
C GLY A 88 -7.27 11.29 -14.54
N GLU A 89 -7.07 12.59 -14.31
CA GLU A 89 -6.46 13.18 -13.09
C GLU A 89 -7.21 12.92 -11.78
N GLY A 90 -8.42 12.37 -11.84
CA GLY A 90 -9.19 12.01 -10.67
C GLY A 90 -8.85 10.61 -10.20
N GLY A 91 -8.38 10.42 -8.97
CA GLY A 91 -8.10 9.10 -8.40
C GLY A 91 -6.61 8.74 -8.41
N LEU A 92 -6.25 7.61 -9.03
CA LEU A 92 -4.87 7.11 -9.11
C LEU A 92 -4.11 7.55 -10.37
N ASP A 93 -4.82 8.14 -11.34
CA ASP A 93 -4.36 8.83 -12.57
C ASP A 93 -3.55 7.98 -13.58
N GLY A 94 -3.93 8.05 -14.85
CA GLY A 94 -3.18 7.50 -15.97
C GLY A 94 -3.33 6.00 -16.23
N GLY A 95 -4.20 5.32 -15.49
CA GLY A 95 -4.50 3.91 -15.68
C GLY A 95 -5.52 3.64 -16.79
N PRO A 96 -5.90 2.38 -17.04
CA PRO A 96 -6.78 2.02 -18.15
C PRO A 96 -8.28 1.96 -17.80
N VAL A 97 -8.67 2.18 -16.55
CA VAL A 97 -10.07 2.02 -16.10
C VAL A 97 -10.88 3.29 -16.41
N GLY A 98 -11.92 3.17 -17.23
CA GLY A 98 -12.81 4.27 -17.60
C GLY A 98 -14.07 4.38 -16.75
N HIS A 99 -14.54 3.29 -16.12
CA HIS A 99 -15.75 3.33 -15.29
C HIS A 99 -15.57 4.07 -13.96
N TRP A 100 -14.32 4.32 -13.54
CA TRP A 100 -13.98 5.06 -12.33
C TRP A 100 -13.22 6.34 -12.69
N CYS A 101 -13.63 7.46 -12.10
CA CYS A 101 -12.90 8.74 -12.16
C CYS A 101 -12.22 8.94 -10.79
N CYS A 102 -12.74 9.83 -9.95
CA CYS A 102 -12.32 9.99 -8.56
C CYS A 102 -13.44 9.59 -7.59
N PRO A 103 -13.14 9.41 -6.28
CA PRO A 103 -14.19 9.16 -5.28
C PRO A 103 -15.28 10.22 -5.26
N ARG A 104 -14.90 11.50 -5.41
CA ARG A 104 -15.84 12.64 -5.40
C ARG A 104 -16.96 12.48 -6.43
N ASP A 105 -16.63 12.03 -7.63
CA ASP A 105 -17.60 11.96 -8.74
C ASP A 105 -18.12 10.54 -9.01
N SER A 106 -17.41 9.52 -8.54
CA SER A 106 -17.76 8.11 -8.74
C SER A 106 -18.59 7.53 -7.59
N VAL A 107 -18.56 8.14 -6.38
CA VAL A 107 -19.43 7.76 -5.27
C VAL A 107 -20.72 8.59 -5.32
N THR A 108 -21.85 7.93 -5.54
CA THR A 108 -23.16 8.58 -5.69
C THR A 108 -24.19 7.95 -4.73
N THR A 109 -25.03 7.05 -5.24
CA THR A 109 -25.95 6.24 -4.44
C THR A 109 -25.33 4.86 -4.19
N PRO A 110 -25.72 4.14 -3.12
CA PRO A 110 -25.15 2.82 -2.83
C PRO A 110 -25.22 1.85 -4.02
N LYS A 111 -26.37 1.77 -4.70
CA LYS A 111 -26.54 0.88 -5.85
C LYS A 111 -25.61 1.25 -7.00
N GLU A 112 -25.65 2.51 -7.45
CA GLU A 112 -24.85 2.98 -8.58
C GLU A 112 -23.35 2.87 -8.30
N THR A 113 -22.93 3.16 -7.07
CA THR A 113 -21.53 3.09 -6.66
C THR A 113 -21.03 1.65 -6.73
N ILE A 114 -21.80 0.67 -6.24
CA ILE A 114 -21.40 -0.74 -6.27
C ILE A 114 -21.44 -1.32 -7.68
N ASP A 115 -22.45 -0.95 -8.48
CA ASP A 115 -22.51 -1.35 -9.88
C ASP A 115 -21.28 -0.78 -10.65
N ARG A 116 -20.84 0.45 -10.32
CA ARG A 116 -19.63 1.05 -10.87
C ARG A 116 -18.35 0.33 -10.42
N VAL A 117 -18.21 -0.02 -9.14
CA VAL A 117 -17.06 -0.80 -8.63
C VAL A 117 -16.94 -2.14 -9.36
N ALA A 118 -18.07 -2.84 -9.56
CA ALA A 118 -18.08 -4.10 -10.30
C ALA A 118 -17.67 -3.92 -11.76
N ALA A 119 -18.21 -2.92 -12.44
CA ALA A 119 -17.83 -2.61 -13.82
C ALA A 119 -16.34 -2.26 -13.93
N SER A 120 -15.81 -1.46 -13.00
CA SER A 120 -14.41 -1.06 -12.95
C SER A 120 -13.45 -2.24 -12.69
N LEU A 121 -13.81 -3.17 -11.80
CA LEU A 121 -13.02 -4.37 -11.55
C LEU A 121 -13.00 -5.31 -12.77
N CYS A 122 -14.16 -5.54 -13.39
CA CYS A 122 -14.24 -6.35 -14.62
C CYS A 122 -13.48 -5.69 -15.77
N GLU A 123 -13.58 -4.37 -15.90
CA GLU A 123 -12.85 -3.61 -16.91
C GLU A 123 -11.32 -3.72 -16.72
N TRP A 124 -10.86 -3.65 -15.47
CA TRP A 124 -9.46 -3.90 -15.13
C TRP A 124 -9.03 -5.32 -15.46
N ARG A 125 -9.88 -6.31 -15.16
CA ARG A 125 -9.63 -7.71 -15.50
C ARG A 125 -9.50 -7.93 -17.01
N GLU A 126 -10.43 -7.43 -17.80
CA GLU A 126 -10.43 -7.53 -19.27
C GLU A 126 -9.16 -6.90 -19.86
N TRP A 127 -8.68 -5.80 -19.27
CA TRP A 127 -7.42 -5.18 -19.66
C TRP A 127 -6.22 -6.11 -19.43
N LEU A 128 -6.12 -6.73 -18.25
CA LEU A 128 -5.05 -7.67 -17.92
C LEU A 128 -5.06 -8.91 -18.80
N GLU A 129 -6.24 -9.47 -19.09
CA GLU A 129 -6.41 -10.60 -20.02
C GLU A 129 -5.98 -10.23 -21.44
N SER A 130 -6.34 -9.02 -21.91
CA SER A 130 -5.89 -8.54 -23.21
C SER A 130 -4.37 -8.36 -23.29
N LEU A 131 -3.72 -7.98 -22.18
CA LEU A 131 -2.25 -7.90 -22.13
C LEU A 131 -1.62 -9.30 -22.15
N ALA A 132 -2.15 -10.24 -21.38
CA ALA A 132 -1.66 -11.62 -21.35
C ALA A 132 -1.68 -12.24 -22.75
N ASP A 133 -2.81 -12.15 -23.47
CA ASP A 133 -2.94 -12.65 -24.84
C ASP A 133 -1.90 -12.04 -25.79
N ARG A 134 -1.58 -10.76 -25.60
CA ARG A 134 -0.59 -10.07 -26.44
C ARG A 134 0.84 -10.43 -26.07
N PHE A 135 1.14 -10.61 -24.79
CA PHE A 135 2.45 -11.08 -24.37
C PHE A 135 2.74 -12.43 -25.03
N GLU A 136 1.78 -13.34 -25.03
CA GLU A 136 1.88 -14.64 -25.70
C GLU A 136 1.93 -14.55 -27.24
N ALA A 137 1.31 -13.52 -27.85
CA ALA A 137 1.41 -13.28 -29.29
C ALA A 137 2.81 -12.80 -29.75
N TYR A 138 3.62 -12.31 -28.81
CA TYR A 138 4.99 -11.85 -29.04
C TYR A 138 5.97 -12.54 -28.09
N PRO A 139 6.17 -13.87 -28.22
CA PRO A 139 7.07 -14.60 -27.34
C PRO A 139 8.51 -14.14 -27.54
N LEU A 140 9.25 -14.02 -26.44
CA LEU A 140 10.65 -13.63 -26.46
C LEU A 140 11.51 -14.80 -25.98
N ASP A 141 12.50 -15.18 -26.78
CA ASP A 141 13.51 -16.15 -26.38
C ASP A 141 14.85 -15.43 -26.11
N PRO A 142 15.34 -15.43 -24.86
CA PRO A 142 16.65 -14.88 -24.52
C PRO A 142 17.83 -15.50 -25.31
N ALA A 143 17.66 -16.72 -25.84
CA ALA A 143 18.69 -17.39 -26.63
C ALA A 143 18.67 -17.02 -28.13
N ALA A 144 17.65 -16.30 -28.61
CA ALA A 144 17.47 -15.96 -30.03
C ALA A 144 17.29 -14.45 -30.25
N LEU A 145 17.86 -13.63 -29.36
CA LEU A 145 17.69 -12.17 -29.33
C LEU A 145 18.00 -11.48 -30.66
N ASP A 146 19.12 -11.83 -31.28
CA ASP A 146 19.57 -11.22 -32.55
C ASP A 146 18.59 -11.47 -33.70
N ASP A 147 18.05 -12.69 -33.78
CA ASP A 147 17.14 -13.12 -34.84
C ASP A 147 15.70 -12.61 -34.62
N GLN A 148 15.35 -12.25 -33.38
CA GLN A 148 13.99 -11.82 -33.01
C GLN A 148 13.82 -10.30 -32.94
N ARG A 149 14.86 -9.49 -33.11
CA ARG A 149 14.80 -8.01 -32.94
C ARG A 149 13.61 -7.32 -33.62
N ILE A 150 13.25 -7.71 -34.84
CA ILE A 150 12.09 -7.13 -35.55
C ILE A 150 10.76 -7.47 -34.84
N LEU A 151 10.64 -8.66 -34.27
CA LEU A 151 9.47 -9.08 -33.49
C LEU A 151 9.35 -8.23 -32.21
N TRP A 152 10.47 -7.90 -31.58
CA TRP A 152 10.53 -7.10 -30.36
C TRP A 152 10.11 -5.65 -30.58
N GLU A 153 10.68 -5.02 -31.60
CA GLU A 153 10.32 -3.65 -31.96
C GLU A 153 8.82 -3.54 -32.30
N ARG A 154 8.27 -4.58 -32.93
CA ARG A 154 6.82 -4.70 -33.16
C ARG A 154 6.04 -4.92 -31.87
N ALA A 155 6.50 -5.75 -30.94
CA ALA A 155 5.83 -5.99 -29.67
C ALA A 155 5.71 -4.69 -28.87
N VAL A 156 6.84 -3.99 -28.66
CA VAL A 156 6.87 -2.70 -27.95
C VAL A 156 5.96 -1.67 -28.63
N ARG A 157 6.06 -1.53 -29.96
CA ARG A 157 5.20 -0.61 -30.73
C ARG A 157 3.71 -0.89 -30.50
N ASN A 158 3.30 -2.15 -30.58
CA ASN A 158 1.91 -2.54 -30.39
C ASN A 158 1.42 -2.33 -28.96
N LEU A 159 2.25 -2.62 -27.96
CA LEU A 159 1.91 -2.40 -26.54
C LEU A 159 1.76 -0.91 -26.23
N VAL A 160 2.70 -0.07 -26.69
CA VAL A 160 2.61 1.39 -26.52
C VAL A 160 1.34 1.93 -27.18
N GLN A 161 1.04 1.52 -28.42
CA GLN A 161 -0.17 1.95 -29.12
C GLN A 161 -1.44 1.52 -28.38
N GLN A 162 -1.47 0.30 -27.86
CA GLN A 162 -2.61 -0.20 -27.10
C GLN A 162 -2.84 0.61 -25.82
N VAL A 163 -1.77 0.94 -25.08
CA VAL A 163 -1.89 1.79 -23.88
C VAL A 163 -2.41 3.17 -24.26
N VAL A 164 -1.88 3.79 -25.32
CA VAL A 164 -2.36 5.08 -25.84
C VAL A 164 -3.85 5.01 -26.19
N ASP A 165 -4.26 4.00 -26.96
CA ASP A 165 -5.65 3.83 -27.39
C ASP A 165 -6.59 3.60 -26.19
N ARG A 166 -6.12 2.85 -25.19
CA ARG A 166 -6.91 2.53 -24.00
C ARG A 166 -7.08 3.72 -23.05
N THR A 167 -6.02 4.48 -22.86
CA THR A 167 -5.95 5.58 -21.89
C THR A 167 -6.31 6.93 -22.50
N GLY A 168 -6.40 7.05 -23.82
CA GLY A 168 -6.57 8.31 -24.52
C GLY A 168 -5.34 9.23 -24.47
N ALA A 169 -4.19 8.74 -23.99
CA ALA A 169 -3.01 9.53 -23.67
C ALA A 169 -3.31 10.74 -22.74
N GLU A 170 -4.17 10.49 -21.73
CA GLU A 170 -4.61 11.43 -20.68
C GLU A 170 -3.45 11.88 -19.75
N SER A 171 -3.69 12.28 -18.50
CA SER A 171 -2.64 12.87 -17.64
C SER A 171 -1.45 11.93 -17.38
N GLY A 172 -1.64 10.85 -16.62
CA GLY A 172 -0.57 9.97 -16.14
C GLY A 172 -0.21 8.79 -17.05
N TRP A 173 -0.77 8.71 -18.27
CA TRP A 173 -0.78 7.47 -19.09
C TRP A 173 0.59 6.83 -19.33
N TYR A 174 1.64 7.64 -19.41
CA TYR A 174 3.00 7.16 -19.66
C TYR A 174 3.58 6.37 -18.47
N GLY A 175 3.07 6.58 -17.25
CA GLY A 175 3.38 5.76 -16.07
C GLY A 175 2.86 4.34 -16.25
N HIS A 176 1.60 4.18 -16.63
CA HIS A 176 1.01 2.88 -16.96
C HIS A 176 1.68 2.24 -18.19
N CYS A 177 2.06 3.04 -19.19
CA CYS A 177 2.82 2.53 -20.35
C CYS A 177 4.17 1.93 -19.95
N HIS A 178 4.89 2.60 -19.04
CA HIS A 178 6.14 2.08 -18.47
C HIS A 178 5.91 0.77 -17.72
N GLU A 179 4.83 0.68 -16.94
CA GLU A 179 4.44 -0.50 -16.19
C GLU A 179 4.13 -1.69 -17.11
N VAL A 180 3.33 -1.49 -18.16
CA VAL A 180 3.02 -2.55 -19.15
C VAL A 180 4.27 -3.07 -19.85
N LEU A 181 5.20 -2.18 -20.22
CA LEU A 181 6.47 -2.60 -20.84
C LEU A 181 7.37 -3.34 -19.84
N THR A 182 7.36 -2.92 -18.58
CA THR A 182 8.04 -3.64 -17.49
C THR A 182 7.46 -5.04 -17.31
N TRP A 183 6.14 -5.18 -17.30
CA TRP A 183 5.47 -6.49 -17.22
C TRP A 183 5.79 -7.40 -18.39
N PHE A 184 5.81 -6.86 -19.61
CA PHE A 184 6.18 -7.61 -20.81
C PHE A 184 7.61 -8.15 -20.71
N LEU A 185 8.57 -7.31 -20.29
CA LEU A 185 9.96 -7.73 -20.11
C LEU A 185 10.09 -8.80 -19.01
N ASN A 186 9.45 -8.58 -17.85
CA ASN A 186 9.47 -9.51 -16.74
C ASN A 186 8.87 -10.88 -17.11
N ARG A 187 7.77 -10.92 -17.87
CA ARG A 187 7.13 -12.16 -18.35
C ARG A 187 8.10 -13.07 -19.10
N TRP A 188 9.08 -12.48 -19.78
CA TRP A 188 10.10 -13.19 -20.56
C TRP A 188 11.49 -13.20 -19.90
N GLY A 189 11.58 -12.81 -18.62
CA GLY A 189 12.79 -12.92 -17.81
C GLY A 189 13.82 -11.80 -18.00
N PHE A 190 13.41 -10.63 -18.49
CA PHE A 190 14.28 -9.46 -18.63
C PHE A 190 14.06 -8.43 -17.53
N GLU A 191 15.13 -7.77 -17.12
CA GLU A 191 15.10 -6.65 -16.17
C GLU A 191 14.36 -5.42 -16.75
N PRO A 192 13.76 -4.57 -15.91
CA PRO A 192 12.90 -3.47 -16.35
C PRO A 192 13.65 -2.19 -16.76
N GLU A 193 14.94 -2.05 -16.44
CA GLU A 193 15.70 -0.81 -16.71
C GLU A 193 15.72 -0.34 -18.17
N PRO A 194 15.81 -1.22 -19.18
CA PRO A 194 15.60 -0.87 -20.59
C PRO A 194 14.35 -0.03 -20.85
N ALA A 195 13.19 -0.40 -20.28
CA ALA A 195 11.94 0.33 -20.47
C ALA A 195 11.98 1.72 -19.83
N ARG A 196 12.53 1.80 -18.61
CA ARG A 196 12.68 3.05 -17.86
C ARG A 196 13.53 4.07 -18.61
N GLN A 197 14.69 3.64 -19.12
CA GLN A 197 15.61 4.50 -19.86
C GLN A 197 15.04 4.94 -21.22
N ALA A 198 14.35 4.03 -21.91
CA ALA A 198 13.81 4.33 -23.24
C ALA A 198 12.69 5.37 -23.21
N ILE A 199 11.80 5.31 -22.20
CA ILE A 199 10.68 6.25 -22.05
C ILE A 199 11.11 7.56 -21.37
N GLY A 200 12.06 7.51 -20.43
CA GLY A 200 12.57 8.60 -19.57
C GLY A 200 12.17 10.05 -19.93
N GLY A 201 10.96 10.46 -19.54
CA GLY A 201 10.45 11.84 -19.68
C GLY A 201 10.07 12.29 -21.11
N ARG A 202 10.07 11.36 -22.09
CA ARG A 202 9.83 11.62 -23.51
C ARG A 202 8.36 11.58 -23.89
N PHE A 203 7.59 10.71 -23.24
CA PHE A 203 6.13 10.78 -23.27
C PHE A 203 5.64 11.92 -22.38
N LYS A 204 4.54 12.55 -22.77
CA LYS A 204 3.97 13.73 -22.12
C LYS A 204 2.50 13.46 -21.79
N SER A 205 2.03 14.04 -20.70
CA SER A 205 0.61 14.10 -20.38
C SER A 205 -0.18 14.73 -21.53
N TRP A 206 -1.43 14.28 -21.70
CA TRP A 206 -2.39 14.88 -22.64
C TRP A 206 -1.97 14.83 -24.11
N THR A 207 -0.97 14.00 -24.45
CA THR A 207 -0.35 14.00 -25.78
C THR A 207 0.01 12.58 -26.20
N ALA A 208 -0.68 12.08 -27.24
CA ALA A 208 -0.28 10.85 -27.91
C ALA A 208 1.08 11.02 -28.62
N PRO A 209 2.04 10.09 -28.44
CA PRO A 209 3.32 10.17 -29.10
C PRO A 209 3.17 9.93 -30.62
N LYS A 210 4.01 10.59 -31.42
CA LYS A 210 4.10 10.29 -32.85
C LYS A 210 4.71 8.91 -33.06
N LEU A 211 4.32 8.20 -34.12
CA LEU A 211 4.89 6.89 -34.48
C LEU A 211 6.41 6.87 -34.51
N VAL A 212 7.06 7.93 -35.02
CA VAL A 212 8.53 8.04 -35.04
C VAL A 212 9.14 7.97 -33.63
N LEU A 213 8.46 8.52 -32.61
CA LEU A 213 8.92 8.45 -31.23
C LEU A 213 8.69 7.06 -30.64
N ILE A 214 7.58 6.40 -30.97
CA ILE A 214 7.31 5.02 -30.56
C ILE A 214 8.38 4.08 -31.14
N ASP A 215 8.75 4.28 -32.40
CA ASP A 215 9.74 3.47 -33.10
C ASP A 215 11.13 3.62 -32.48
N ASP A 216 11.53 4.85 -32.14
CA ASP A 216 12.80 5.09 -31.44
C ASP A 216 12.81 4.53 -30.01
N VAL A 217 11.68 4.55 -29.28
CA VAL A 217 11.56 3.88 -27.97
C VAL A 217 11.72 2.37 -28.12
N ALA A 218 11.04 1.77 -29.11
CA ALA A 218 11.13 0.35 -29.39
C ALA A 218 12.56 -0.09 -29.75
N GLU A 219 13.23 0.68 -30.61
CA GLU A 219 14.63 0.43 -31.00
C GLU A 219 15.57 0.53 -29.79
N ARG A 220 15.39 1.52 -28.91
CA ARG A 220 16.23 1.69 -27.70
C ARG A 220 16.07 0.57 -26.70
N ILE A 221 14.85 0.08 -26.48
CA ILE A 221 14.62 -1.08 -25.62
C ILE A 221 15.34 -2.28 -26.23
N ALA A 222 15.17 -2.54 -27.52
CA ALA A 222 15.86 -3.63 -28.21
C ALA A 222 17.39 -3.55 -28.12
N LEU A 223 17.98 -2.35 -28.24
CA LEU A 223 19.42 -2.12 -28.19
C LEU A 223 20.04 -2.18 -26.77
N SER A 224 19.24 -2.00 -25.72
CA SER A 224 19.74 -1.92 -24.33
C SER A 224 19.78 -3.26 -23.61
N LEU A 225 19.32 -4.33 -24.25
CA LEU A 225 19.28 -5.66 -23.67
C LEU A 225 20.61 -6.39 -23.88
N PRO A 226 21.03 -7.25 -22.92
CA PRO A 226 22.30 -7.94 -23.04
C PRO A 226 22.28 -8.94 -24.21
N LEU A 227 23.20 -8.77 -25.16
CA LEU A 227 23.51 -9.75 -26.19
C LEU A 227 24.33 -10.88 -25.53
N GLU A 228 23.77 -12.10 -25.49
CA GLU A 228 24.35 -13.36 -24.98
C GLU A 228 25.16 -13.31 -23.65
N GLY A 229 24.68 -14.04 -22.63
CA GLY A 229 25.57 -14.59 -21.59
C GLY A 229 25.33 -14.15 -20.13
N SER A 230 24.32 -13.33 -19.84
CA SER A 230 23.86 -13.13 -18.46
C SER A 230 22.69 -14.08 -18.18
N VAL A 231 22.98 -15.37 -18.02
CA VAL A 231 22.04 -16.30 -17.39
C VAL A 231 21.69 -15.70 -16.03
N ALA A 232 20.40 -15.41 -15.80
CA ALA A 232 19.92 -15.00 -14.48
C ALA A 232 20.48 -15.98 -13.45
N GLN A 233 21.30 -15.48 -12.54
CA GLN A 233 21.83 -16.31 -11.47
C GLN A 233 20.65 -16.95 -10.73
N PRO A 234 20.76 -18.22 -10.29
CA PRO A 234 19.73 -18.82 -9.45
C PRO A 234 19.47 -17.88 -8.28
N ALA A 235 18.20 -17.44 -8.15
CA ALA A 235 17.79 -16.44 -7.18
C ALA A 235 18.43 -16.74 -5.82
N GLU A 236 19.24 -15.81 -5.31
CA GLU A 236 19.74 -15.89 -3.94
C GLU A 236 18.56 -16.13 -2.99
N PRO A 237 18.76 -16.89 -1.89
CA PRO A 237 17.70 -17.08 -0.91
C PRO A 237 17.13 -15.72 -0.50
N ALA A 238 15.80 -15.57 -0.61
CA ALA A 238 15.12 -14.30 -0.43
C ALA A 238 15.68 -13.53 0.78
N PRO A 239 16.10 -12.27 0.59
CA PRO A 239 16.80 -11.50 1.60
C PRO A 239 16.00 -11.49 2.91
N ASP A 240 16.71 -11.63 4.03
CA ASP A 240 16.09 -11.57 5.35
C ASP A 240 15.87 -10.10 5.74
N HIS A 241 14.66 -9.63 5.56
CA HIS A 241 14.27 -8.24 5.79
C HIS A 241 14.29 -7.90 7.28
N LEU A 242 14.12 -8.86 8.19
CA LEU A 242 14.32 -8.60 9.62
C LEU A 242 15.80 -8.27 9.88
N ARG A 243 16.73 -8.99 9.24
CA ARG A 243 18.16 -8.69 9.35
C ARG A 243 18.49 -7.32 8.75
N SER A 244 17.91 -6.96 7.61
CA SER A 244 18.07 -5.62 7.01
C SER A 244 17.58 -4.53 7.95
N TRP A 245 16.38 -4.68 8.52
CA TRP A 245 15.84 -3.76 9.51
C TRP A 245 16.77 -3.62 10.71
N LEU A 246 17.22 -4.72 11.31
CA LEU A 246 18.08 -4.68 12.49
C LEU A 246 19.42 -3.97 12.21
N ALA A 247 19.98 -4.12 11.01
CA ALA A 247 21.18 -3.40 10.59
C ALA A 247 20.93 -1.89 10.47
N LEU A 248 19.82 -1.51 9.82
CA LEU A 248 19.44 -0.11 9.62
C LEU A 248 19.02 0.57 10.93
N ARG A 249 18.29 -0.13 11.81
CA ARG A 249 17.71 0.35 13.06
C ARG A 249 18.71 1.08 13.95
N GLY A 250 19.95 0.56 14.01
CA GLY A 250 21.04 1.10 14.81
C GLY A 250 21.69 2.37 14.21
N THR A 251 21.46 2.66 12.93
CA THR A 251 22.11 3.77 12.21
C THR A 251 21.14 4.88 11.81
N VAL A 252 19.84 4.75 12.11
CA VAL A 252 18.83 5.76 11.75
C VAL A 252 19.18 7.11 12.39
N ALA A 253 19.36 8.12 11.54
CA ALA A 253 19.46 9.52 11.94
C ALA A 253 18.04 10.08 12.18
N TRP A 254 17.59 10.06 13.43
CA TRP A 254 16.27 10.56 13.78
C TRP A 254 16.20 12.09 13.66
N PRO A 255 15.07 12.65 13.19
CA PRO A 255 14.89 14.10 13.16
C PRO A 255 15.00 14.70 14.57
N GLU A 256 15.78 15.78 14.69
CA GLU A 256 15.88 16.56 15.93
C GLU A 256 14.52 17.17 16.30
N PRO A 257 14.16 17.21 17.60
CA PRO A 257 12.92 17.83 18.03
C PRO A 257 12.95 19.33 17.72
N SER A 258 11.90 19.83 17.06
CA SER A 258 11.75 21.27 16.83
C SER A 258 11.51 21.99 18.17
N PRO A 259 12.24 23.08 18.48
CA PRO A 259 12.05 23.85 19.73
C PRO A 259 10.64 24.41 19.92
N GLN A 260 9.85 24.48 18.85
CA GLN A 260 8.47 25.00 18.85
C GLN A 260 7.45 23.90 19.14
N ALA A 261 7.85 22.64 19.13
CA ALA A 261 7.00 21.49 19.39
C ALA A 261 6.96 21.20 20.89
N GLY A 262 6.29 22.04 21.69
CA GLY A 262 6.32 21.95 23.16
C GLY A 262 6.06 20.53 23.70
N ASP A 263 6.99 19.99 24.48
CA ASP A 263 7.03 18.58 24.93
C ASP A 263 5.97 18.18 25.99
N GLY A 264 4.90 18.96 26.12
CA GLY A 264 3.83 18.69 27.07
C GLY A 264 2.84 17.63 26.60
N PRO A 265 2.04 17.07 27.53
CA PRO A 265 0.92 16.20 27.19
C PRO A 265 -0.04 16.90 26.22
N VAL A 266 -0.63 16.14 25.31
CA VAL A 266 -1.57 16.64 24.31
C VAL A 266 -2.84 15.81 24.41
N THR A 267 -3.90 16.43 24.90
CA THR A 267 -5.25 15.84 24.84
C THR A 267 -5.99 16.50 23.69
N ALA A 268 -5.96 15.86 22.51
CA ALA A 268 -6.75 16.31 21.37
C ALA A 268 -8.26 16.29 21.72
N GLU A 269 -9.02 17.22 21.13
CA GLU A 269 -10.49 17.25 21.29
C GLU A 269 -11.15 15.99 20.71
N ARG A 270 -10.54 15.44 19.63
CA ARG A 270 -10.98 14.22 18.96
C ARG A 270 -9.93 13.12 19.10
N ASP A 271 -10.43 11.91 19.25
CA ASP A 271 -9.61 10.71 19.30
C ASP A 271 -9.48 10.11 17.90
N GLY A 272 -8.45 10.54 17.18
CA GLY A 272 -8.20 10.14 15.80
C GLY A 272 -8.03 8.63 15.64
N ALA A 273 -7.47 7.93 16.62
CA ALA A 273 -7.35 6.47 16.58
C ALA A 273 -8.71 5.78 16.68
N ALA A 274 -9.55 6.16 17.65
CA ALA A 274 -10.87 5.57 17.79
C ALA A 274 -11.81 5.96 16.65
N GLU A 275 -11.77 7.21 16.18
CA GLU A 275 -12.53 7.63 14.99
C GLU A 275 -12.11 6.84 13.75
N ASP A 276 -10.82 6.67 13.52
CA ASP A 276 -10.32 5.90 12.39
C ASP A 276 -10.82 4.46 12.42
N ILE A 277 -10.77 3.78 13.57
CA ILE A 277 -11.29 2.42 13.73
C ILE A 277 -12.80 2.36 13.47
N ARG A 278 -13.58 3.32 14.01
CA ARG A 278 -15.04 3.38 13.83
C ARG A 278 -15.47 3.64 12.39
N HIS A 279 -14.65 4.31 11.59
CA HIS A 279 -14.99 4.62 10.21
C HIS A 279 -14.37 3.63 9.22
N PHE A 280 -13.07 3.38 9.31
CA PHE A 280 -12.34 2.53 8.37
C PHE A 280 -12.49 1.05 8.70
N ASP A 281 -12.11 0.61 9.90
CA ASP A 281 -12.16 -0.82 10.26
C ASP A 281 -13.61 -1.32 10.34
N ALA A 282 -14.56 -0.50 10.83
CA ALA A 282 -15.97 -0.91 10.92
C ALA A 282 -16.64 -1.05 9.56
N ALA A 283 -16.19 -0.27 8.56
CA ALA A 283 -16.65 -0.42 7.19
C ALA A 283 -16.17 -1.76 6.58
N LEU A 284 -14.96 -2.22 6.95
CA LEU A 284 -14.41 -3.50 6.51
C LEU A 284 -15.10 -4.68 7.22
N ASP A 285 -15.05 -4.68 8.55
CA ASP A 285 -15.62 -5.71 9.41
C ASP A 285 -15.96 -5.10 10.79
N PRO A 286 -17.26 -5.03 11.17
CA PRO A 286 -17.67 -4.53 12.48
C PRO A 286 -17.07 -5.30 13.67
N ALA A 287 -16.83 -6.60 13.55
CA ALA A 287 -16.23 -7.41 14.61
C ALA A 287 -14.75 -7.04 14.79
N ARG A 288 -13.99 -6.91 13.69
CA ARG A 288 -12.62 -6.37 13.67
C ARG A 288 -12.54 -4.99 14.34
N ALA A 289 -13.47 -4.10 14.03
CA ALA A 289 -13.52 -2.77 14.64
C ALA A 289 -13.78 -2.82 16.14
N ALA A 290 -14.73 -3.64 16.59
CA ALA A 290 -15.01 -3.83 18.01
C ALA A 290 -13.80 -4.41 18.77
N GLY A 291 -13.11 -5.38 18.16
CA GLY A 291 -11.86 -5.94 18.69
C GLY A 291 -10.75 -4.90 18.81
N LEU A 292 -10.54 -4.08 17.77
CA LEU A 292 -9.57 -2.99 17.77
C LEU A 292 -9.88 -1.90 18.79
N LEU A 293 -11.15 -1.52 18.96
CA LEU A 293 -11.56 -0.57 20.00
C LEU A 293 -11.31 -1.13 21.40
N THR A 294 -11.61 -2.41 21.63
CA THR A 294 -11.31 -3.09 22.89
C THR A 294 -9.80 -3.11 23.18
N ALA A 295 -9.00 -3.43 22.15
CA ALA A 295 -7.54 -3.40 22.25
C ALA A 295 -7.00 -2.00 22.54
N LEU A 296 -7.59 -0.96 21.93
CA LEU A 296 -7.24 0.45 22.16
C LEU A 296 -7.52 0.87 23.61
N ASP A 297 -8.66 0.47 24.17
CA ASP A 297 -9.01 0.76 25.57
C ASP A 297 -8.07 0.04 26.55
N LEU A 298 -7.77 -1.25 26.29
CA LEU A 298 -6.83 -2.03 27.10
C LEU A 298 -5.42 -1.43 27.06
N LEU A 299 -4.95 -1.07 25.87
CA LEU A 299 -3.68 -0.40 25.66
C LEU A 299 -3.57 0.91 26.45
N ARG A 300 -4.65 1.69 26.52
CA ARG A 300 -4.64 2.96 27.28
C ARG A 300 -4.60 2.72 28.77
N ALA A 301 -5.31 1.72 29.27
CA ALA A 301 -5.19 1.29 30.65
C ALA A 301 -3.77 0.81 30.98
N ASP A 302 -3.15 0.07 30.05
CA ASP A 302 -1.77 -0.39 30.15
C ASP A 302 -0.75 0.77 30.15
N ALA A 303 -0.97 1.78 29.32
CA ALA A 303 -0.16 2.98 29.30
C ALA A 303 -0.28 3.77 30.62
N ALA A 304 -1.51 3.95 31.12
CA ALA A 304 -1.79 4.68 32.36
C ALA A 304 -1.16 4.01 33.60
N ARG A 305 -1.15 2.66 33.66
CA ARG A 305 -0.52 1.91 34.76
C ARG A 305 0.99 1.75 34.63
N GLY A 306 1.59 2.25 33.55
CA GLY A 306 3.04 2.13 33.30
C GLY A 306 3.49 0.71 32.99
N ALA A 307 2.70 -0.05 32.23
CA ALA A 307 3.09 -1.38 31.77
C ALA A 307 4.41 -1.34 30.98
N ARG A 308 5.20 -2.40 31.10
CA ARG A 308 6.39 -2.60 30.27
C ARG A 308 5.96 -3.00 28.86
N LEU A 309 6.52 -2.35 27.84
CA LEU A 309 6.29 -2.73 26.45
C LEU A 309 7.15 -3.94 26.09
N ASP A 310 6.51 -5.11 25.99
CA ASP A 310 7.10 -6.37 25.57
C ASP A 310 6.08 -7.23 24.81
N PHE A 311 6.51 -8.37 24.28
CA PHE A 311 5.68 -9.25 23.48
C PHE A 311 4.45 -9.77 24.23
N ASP A 312 4.55 -10.02 25.54
CA ASP A 312 3.42 -10.50 26.33
C ASP A 312 2.32 -9.43 26.44
N LEU A 313 2.70 -8.14 26.49
CA LEU A 313 1.74 -7.04 26.35
C LEU A 313 1.11 -7.00 24.96
N LEU A 314 1.93 -7.08 23.90
CA LEU A 314 1.45 -7.04 22.51
C LEU A 314 0.45 -8.16 22.20
N ARG A 315 0.71 -9.39 22.63
CA ARG A 315 -0.19 -10.52 22.37
C ARG A 315 -1.52 -10.39 23.13
N GLY A 316 -1.54 -9.70 24.27
CA GLY A 316 -2.76 -9.36 24.99
C GLY A 316 -3.67 -8.43 24.16
N TRP A 317 -3.10 -7.40 23.53
CA TRP A 317 -3.85 -6.57 22.58
C TRP A 317 -4.24 -7.36 21.32
N GLN A 318 -3.31 -8.18 20.81
CA GLN A 318 -3.52 -8.97 19.60
C GLN A 318 -4.67 -9.97 19.75
N GLN A 319 -4.90 -10.49 20.95
CA GLN A 319 -6.05 -11.34 21.26
C GLN A 319 -7.35 -10.68 20.81
N HIS A 320 -7.54 -9.41 21.17
CA HIS A 320 -8.72 -8.62 20.82
C HIS A 320 -8.72 -8.19 19.35
N ILE A 321 -7.55 -7.83 18.79
CA ILE A 321 -7.41 -7.51 17.36
C ILE A 321 -7.89 -8.66 16.47
N LEU A 322 -7.56 -9.91 16.85
CA LEU A 322 -7.91 -11.11 16.08
C LEU A 322 -9.21 -11.78 16.54
N GLY A 323 -9.84 -11.29 17.62
CA GLY A 323 -11.05 -11.91 18.18
C GLY A 323 -10.84 -13.35 18.66
N THR A 324 -9.64 -13.67 19.17
CA THR A 324 -9.25 -15.03 19.57
C THR A 324 -9.56 -15.31 21.04
N PRO A 325 -9.86 -16.58 21.41
CA PRO A 325 -10.20 -16.93 22.79
C PRO A 325 -9.00 -16.82 23.75
N GLU A 326 -7.79 -17.02 23.24
CA GLU A 326 -6.54 -16.93 23.99
C GLU A 326 -5.54 -16.04 23.22
N PRO A 327 -4.59 -15.39 23.91
CA PRO A 327 -3.55 -14.60 23.24
C PRO A 327 -2.77 -15.45 22.22
N PRO A 328 -2.55 -14.96 20.98
CA PRO A 328 -1.83 -15.73 19.96
C PRO A 328 -0.37 -15.97 20.39
N PRO A 329 0.24 -17.11 20.00
CA PRO A 329 1.64 -17.39 20.28
C PRO A 329 2.57 -16.52 19.42
N PHE A 330 3.85 -16.50 19.77
CA PHE A 330 4.88 -15.98 18.88
C PHE A 330 5.05 -16.96 17.72
N ARG A 331 5.19 -16.46 16.48
CA ARG A 331 5.39 -17.31 15.30
C ARG A 331 6.56 -18.27 15.46
N THR A 332 6.47 -19.45 14.82
CA THR A 332 7.52 -20.48 14.87
C THR A 332 8.25 -20.68 13.54
N LEU A 333 7.75 -20.05 12.48
CA LEU A 333 8.30 -20.09 11.12
C LEU A 333 8.69 -18.67 10.67
N PRO A 334 9.50 -18.54 9.60
CA PRO A 334 9.67 -17.26 8.92
C PRO A 334 8.32 -16.67 8.53
N ALA A 335 8.18 -15.37 8.70
CA ALA A 335 6.99 -14.64 8.26
C ALA A 335 7.22 -14.02 6.88
N PHE A 336 6.14 -13.82 6.16
CA PHE A 336 6.14 -13.19 4.84
C PHE A 336 5.12 -12.07 4.82
N ALA A 337 5.49 -10.92 4.25
CA ALA A 337 4.60 -9.79 4.06
C ALA A 337 4.73 -9.24 2.64
N LYS A 338 3.83 -8.31 2.30
CA LYS A 338 3.77 -7.66 0.99
C LYS A 338 3.73 -8.69 -0.15
N GLU A 339 2.82 -9.66 0.00
CA GLU A 339 2.59 -10.73 -0.97
C GLU A 339 3.81 -11.65 -1.18
N GLY A 340 4.67 -11.77 -0.16
CA GLY A 340 5.85 -12.62 -0.20
C GLY A 340 7.13 -11.89 -0.63
N ARG A 341 7.04 -10.61 -1.00
CA ARG A 341 8.21 -9.78 -1.34
C ARG A 341 9.15 -9.61 -0.16
N GLU A 342 8.60 -9.52 1.05
CA GLU A 342 9.41 -9.43 2.26
C GLU A 342 9.35 -10.73 3.06
N ARG A 343 10.54 -11.25 3.40
CA ARG A 343 10.73 -12.41 4.28
C ARG A 343 11.40 -11.97 5.57
N TYR A 344 10.80 -12.30 6.70
CA TYR A 344 11.34 -12.06 8.03
C TYR A 344 11.81 -13.38 8.65
N GLY A 345 13.12 -13.51 8.84
CA GLY A 345 13.74 -14.70 9.42
C GLY A 345 13.24 -15.01 10.83
N ILE A 346 13.53 -16.23 11.29
CA ILE A 346 13.31 -16.63 12.68
C ILE A 346 14.54 -17.37 13.21
N ALA A 347 14.92 -17.03 14.43
CA ALA A 347 15.96 -17.67 15.21
C ALA A 347 15.42 -17.95 16.63
N PRO A 348 16.02 -18.87 17.40
CA PRO A 348 15.55 -19.22 18.75
C PRO A 348 15.45 -18.02 19.71
N ASP A 349 16.23 -16.97 19.49
CA ASP A 349 16.30 -15.75 20.29
C ASP A 349 15.49 -14.58 19.72
N THR A 350 14.80 -14.74 18.58
CA THR A 350 14.06 -13.64 17.92
C THR A 350 13.05 -12.97 18.86
N ARG A 351 12.33 -13.73 19.69
CA ARG A 351 11.42 -13.18 20.69
C ARG A 351 12.14 -12.31 21.72
N ALA A 352 13.25 -12.81 22.28
CA ALA A 352 14.03 -12.06 23.27
C ALA A 352 14.63 -10.78 22.66
N HIS A 353 15.01 -10.83 21.39
CA HIS A 353 15.49 -9.67 20.65
C HIS A 353 14.36 -8.64 20.44
N LEU A 354 13.15 -9.08 20.09
CA LEU A 354 11.98 -8.18 20.02
C LEU A 354 11.74 -7.48 21.35
N ASP A 355 11.70 -8.23 22.46
CA ASP A 355 11.47 -7.67 23.80
C ASP A 355 12.53 -6.62 24.18
N LYS A 356 13.78 -6.84 23.77
CA LYS A 356 14.85 -5.84 23.95
C LYS A 356 14.60 -4.59 23.12
N CYS A 357 14.29 -4.74 21.83
CA CYS A 357 14.03 -3.62 20.93
C CYS A 357 12.82 -2.77 21.38
N LEU A 358 11.75 -3.42 21.83
CA LEU A 358 10.58 -2.74 22.38
C LEU A 358 10.89 -1.99 23.68
N ALA A 359 11.67 -2.59 24.58
CA ALA A 359 12.07 -1.96 25.83
C ALA A 359 12.91 -0.67 25.60
N GLU A 360 13.75 -0.64 24.56
CA GLU A 360 14.52 0.57 24.18
C GLU A 360 13.63 1.74 23.71
N SER A 361 12.37 1.46 23.35
CA SER A 361 11.39 2.48 22.94
C SER A 361 10.49 2.94 24.10
N ALA A 362 10.60 2.33 25.27
CA ALA A 362 9.91 2.78 26.49
C ALA A 362 10.49 4.11 27.01
N ALA A 363 9.76 4.77 27.93
CA ALA A 363 10.22 6.00 28.57
C ALA A 363 11.59 5.79 29.25
N ASP A 364 12.43 6.83 29.26
CA ASP A 364 13.84 6.88 29.73
C ASP A 364 14.95 6.55 28.69
N GLY A 365 14.61 6.45 27.41
CA GLY A 365 15.59 6.30 26.32
C GLY A 365 16.20 7.62 25.81
N GLU A 366 17.38 7.56 25.17
CA GLU A 366 18.07 8.72 24.58
C GLU A 366 17.30 9.39 23.42
N LEU A 367 16.28 8.73 22.87
CA LEU A 367 15.54 9.21 21.72
C LEU A 367 14.34 10.08 22.10
N PRO A 368 14.04 11.14 21.32
CA PRO A 368 12.80 11.90 21.43
C PRO A 368 11.56 11.02 21.28
N LEU A 369 10.43 11.44 21.86
CA LEU A 369 9.15 10.69 21.85
C LEU A 369 8.75 10.22 20.44
N ILE A 370 8.80 11.12 19.46
CA ILE A 370 8.43 10.81 18.07
C ILE A 370 9.30 9.68 17.49
N ALA A 371 10.61 9.72 17.76
CA ALA A 371 11.55 8.70 17.31
C ALA A 371 11.32 7.36 18.02
N ARG A 372 11.02 7.37 19.33
CA ARG A 372 10.64 6.16 20.08
C ARG A 372 9.37 5.51 19.52
N ALA A 373 8.34 6.31 19.26
CA ALA A 373 7.07 5.83 18.74
C ALA A 373 7.21 5.25 17.31
N ALA A 374 7.96 5.93 16.44
CA ALA A 374 8.27 5.44 15.09
C ALA A 374 9.12 4.15 15.13
N ARG A 375 10.14 4.09 15.98
CA ARG A 375 11.00 2.91 16.14
C ARG A 375 10.20 1.70 16.62
N ALA A 376 9.36 1.86 17.64
CA ALA A 376 8.53 0.79 18.17
C ALA A 376 7.53 0.24 17.12
N TYR A 377 6.93 1.12 16.32
CA TYR A 377 6.07 0.73 15.19
C TYR A 377 6.82 -0.17 14.21
N LEU A 378 8.00 0.26 13.75
CA LEU A 378 8.80 -0.46 12.77
C LEU A 378 9.35 -1.77 13.33
N ASP A 379 9.74 -1.79 14.61
CA ASP A 379 10.13 -3.02 15.30
C ASP A 379 9.01 -4.06 15.22
N VAL A 380 7.76 -3.72 15.50
CA VAL A 380 6.65 -4.70 15.38
C VAL A 380 6.40 -5.09 13.92
N CYS A 381 6.43 -4.16 12.97
CA CYS A 381 6.24 -4.45 11.55
C CYS A 381 7.25 -5.47 11.01
N PHE A 382 8.55 -5.30 11.32
CA PHE A 382 9.62 -6.08 10.71
C PHE A 382 10.03 -7.32 11.53
N PHE A 383 9.80 -7.34 12.85
CA PHE A 383 9.85 -8.61 13.59
C PHE A 383 8.68 -9.51 13.20
N HIS A 384 7.54 -8.90 12.84
CA HIS A 384 6.34 -9.58 12.35
C HIS A 384 5.93 -10.74 13.28
N PRO A 385 5.67 -10.48 14.57
CA PRO A 385 5.63 -11.53 15.60
C PRO A 385 4.42 -12.48 15.51
N PHE A 386 3.36 -12.10 14.80
CA PHE A 386 2.12 -12.86 14.66
C PHE A 386 1.89 -13.33 13.22
N ASP A 387 1.00 -14.30 13.02
CA ASP A 387 0.65 -14.79 11.68
C ASP A 387 -0.26 -13.82 10.91
N ASP A 388 -1.05 -13.00 11.62
CA ASP A 388 -1.85 -11.92 11.05
C ASP A 388 -1.90 -10.72 12.01
N GLY A 389 -2.23 -9.55 11.48
CA GLY A 389 -2.56 -8.35 12.24
C GLY A 389 -1.34 -7.57 12.73
N ASN A 390 -0.13 -7.84 12.22
CA ASN A 390 1.10 -7.15 12.64
C ASN A 390 1.05 -5.63 12.40
N ALA A 391 0.49 -5.17 11.27
CA ALA A 391 0.32 -3.74 11.00
C ALA A 391 -0.63 -3.06 12.03
N ARG A 392 -1.69 -3.77 12.42
CA ARG A 392 -2.64 -3.31 13.46
C ARG A 392 -1.97 -3.28 14.84
N ALA A 393 -1.18 -4.30 15.17
CA ALA A 393 -0.38 -4.38 16.40
C ALA A 393 0.68 -3.27 16.46
N ALA A 394 1.36 -3.00 15.34
CA ALA A 394 2.36 -1.95 15.22
C ALA A 394 1.74 -0.57 15.41
N PHE A 395 0.59 -0.31 14.78
CA PHE A 395 -0.17 0.92 14.99
C PHE A 395 -0.55 1.13 16.46
N LEU A 396 -1.09 0.09 17.13
CA LEU A 396 -1.37 0.18 18.56
C LEU A 396 -0.08 0.42 19.35
N THR A 397 1.01 -0.28 19.06
CA THR A 397 2.31 -0.06 19.73
C THR A 397 2.78 1.39 19.66
N LEU A 398 2.65 2.05 18.51
CA LEU A 398 2.91 3.48 18.35
C LEU A 398 2.03 4.30 19.28
N VAL A 399 0.72 4.05 19.28
CA VAL A 399 -0.27 4.76 20.13
C VAL A 399 0.02 4.55 21.61
N PHE A 400 0.48 3.36 22.03
CA PHE A 400 0.89 3.09 23.40
C PHE A 400 2.05 4.00 23.83
N VAL A 401 3.09 4.11 23.01
CA VAL A 401 4.26 4.95 23.32
C VAL A 401 3.86 6.41 23.47
N LEU A 402 2.94 6.91 22.64
CA LEU A 402 2.38 8.26 22.77
C LEU A 402 1.50 8.40 24.03
N ALA A 403 0.62 7.44 24.30
CA ALA A 403 -0.26 7.45 25.45
C ALA A 403 0.51 7.40 26.79
N ARG A 404 1.68 6.76 26.83
CA ARG A 404 2.59 6.76 28.00
C ARG A 404 3.04 8.17 28.39
N GLU A 405 3.12 9.10 27.43
CA GLU A 405 3.46 10.51 27.66
C GLU A 405 2.22 11.44 27.68
N GLY A 406 1.01 10.87 27.76
CA GLY A 406 -0.22 11.65 27.76
C GLY A 406 -0.54 12.33 26.43
N VAL A 407 -0.13 11.74 25.30
CA VAL A 407 -0.40 12.25 23.96
C VAL A 407 -1.51 11.44 23.28
N THR A 408 -2.55 12.13 22.82
CA THR A 408 -3.60 11.62 21.93
C THR A 408 -3.60 12.43 20.63
N LEU A 409 -3.64 11.73 19.49
CA LEU A 409 -3.62 12.35 18.17
C LEU A 409 -5.05 12.56 17.63
N GLU A 410 -5.28 13.71 17.00
CA GLU A 410 -6.55 14.06 16.34
C GLU A 410 -6.74 13.34 14.99
N GLY A 411 -5.63 12.98 14.32
CA GLY A 411 -5.64 12.24 13.06
C GLY A 411 -4.53 11.20 13.00
N VAL A 412 -4.79 10.09 12.31
CA VAL A 412 -3.83 8.96 12.17
C VAL A 412 -3.73 8.40 10.74
N GLY A 413 -4.28 9.14 9.76
CA GLY A 413 -4.38 8.70 8.36
C GLY A 413 -3.05 8.22 7.79
N LEU A 414 -1.99 9.03 7.90
CA LEU A 414 -0.68 8.71 7.34
C LEU A 414 0.02 7.54 8.08
N LEU A 415 -0.34 7.29 9.34
CA LEU A 415 0.27 6.25 10.17
C LEU A 415 -0.24 4.84 9.84
N ARG A 416 -1.38 4.73 9.16
CA ARG A 416 -2.06 3.45 8.91
C ARG A 416 -2.21 3.08 7.44
N ARG A 417 -1.84 3.99 6.53
CA ARG A 417 -1.99 3.83 5.08
C ARG A 417 -0.65 3.85 4.35
N VAL A 418 0.44 4.09 5.06
CA VAL A 418 1.79 4.06 4.51
C VAL A 418 2.51 2.84 5.06
N SER A 419 3.09 2.07 4.15
CA SER A 419 4.01 0.99 4.47
C SER A 419 5.45 1.43 4.25
N PHE A 420 6.35 0.77 4.98
CA PHE A 420 7.77 1.08 4.99
C PHE A 420 8.56 -0.17 4.62
N GLN A 421 9.70 0.01 3.97
CA GLN A 421 10.63 -1.03 3.57
C GLN A 421 11.71 -1.21 4.63
N ALA A 422 12.13 -2.46 4.84
CA ALA A 422 13.07 -2.80 5.92
C ALA A 422 14.50 -2.27 5.69
N ASP A 423 14.85 -2.00 4.44
CA ASP A 423 16.20 -1.61 3.99
C ASP A 423 16.27 -0.16 3.48
N ASN A 424 15.14 0.56 3.42
CA ASN A 424 15.12 1.95 2.98
C ASN A 424 15.48 2.92 4.14
N PRO A 425 16.62 3.64 4.08
CA PRO A 425 17.04 4.54 5.16
C PRO A 425 16.17 5.78 5.32
N ASP A 426 15.39 6.16 4.30
CA ASP A 426 14.53 7.35 4.34
C ASP A 426 13.18 7.11 5.02
N ASP A 427 12.79 5.83 5.18
CA ASP A 427 11.48 5.44 5.68
C ASP A 427 11.28 5.73 7.19
N PRO A 428 12.23 5.39 8.09
CA PRO A 428 12.06 5.70 9.51
C PRO A 428 11.96 7.21 9.82
N PRO A 429 12.81 8.09 9.25
CA PRO A 429 12.63 9.54 9.38
C PRO A 429 11.33 10.05 8.77
N THR A 430 10.83 9.41 7.70
CA THR A 430 9.53 9.76 7.10
C THR A 430 8.36 9.43 8.03
N LEU A 431 8.35 8.26 8.66
CA LEU A 431 7.36 7.92 9.68
C LEU A 431 7.40 8.92 10.85
N ALA A 432 8.59 9.26 11.34
CA ALA A 432 8.75 10.27 12.39
C ALA A 432 8.14 11.63 11.97
N ARG A 433 8.33 12.05 10.72
CA ARG A 433 7.70 13.28 10.18
C ARG A 433 6.17 13.18 10.14
N TYR A 434 5.59 12.04 9.79
CA TYR A 434 4.13 11.85 9.81
C TYR A 434 3.55 11.93 11.22
N ILE A 435 4.23 11.33 12.20
CA ILE A 435 3.83 11.47 13.62
C ILE A 435 3.93 12.94 14.04
N HIS A 436 4.99 13.64 13.65
CA HIS A 436 5.17 15.07 13.96
C HIS A 436 4.05 15.95 13.39
N ILE A 437 3.65 15.71 12.14
CA ILE A 437 2.53 16.43 11.49
C ILE A 437 1.25 16.24 12.30
N HIS A 438 0.87 14.99 12.56
CA HIS A 438 -0.35 14.69 13.31
C HIS A 438 -0.32 15.24 14.75
N LEU A 439 0.85 15.22 15.40
CA LEU A 439 1.02 15.81 16.73
C LEU A 439 0.83 17.34 16.72
N ASN A 440 1.37 18.03 15.73
CA ASN A 440 1.22 19.49 15.63
C ASN A 440 -0.21 19.89 15.29
N ASP A 441 -0.89 19.15 14.42
CA ASP A 441 -2.30 19.40 14.10
C ASP A 441 -3.16 19.23 15.36
N SER A 442 -2.90 18.18 16.14
CA SER A 442 -3.59 17.93 17.43
C SER A 442 -3.40 19.06 18.44
N ARG A 443 -2.24 19.74 18.43
CA ARG A 443 -1.99 20.90 19.31
C ARG A 443 -2.72 22.16 18.84
N ARG A 444 -2.90 22.33 17.53
CA ARG A 444 -3.62 23.48 16.96
C ARG A 444 -5.12 23.39 17.19
N GLY A 445 -5.68 22.18 17.27
CA GLY A 445 -7.09 21.95 17.59
C GLY A 445 -7.48 22.19 19.06
N VAL A 446 -6.53 22.37 19.97
CA VAL A 446 -6.76 22.61 21.42
C VAL A 446 -6.74 24.12 21.75
N GLY A 447 -6.47 24.98 20.78
CA GLY A 447 -6.23 26.43 20.94
C GLY A 447 -7.42 27.34 20.67
#